data_AF-A0A6B0XDS6-F1
#
_entry.id   AF-A0A6B0XDS6-F1
#
_cell.length_a   1.000
_cell.length_b   1.000
_cell.length_c   1.000
_cell.angle_alpha   90.00
_cell.angle_beta   90.00
_cell.angle_gamma   90.00
#
_symmetry.space_group_name_H-M   'P 1'
#
loop_
_entity.id
_entity.type
_entity.pdbx_description
1 polymer ?
#
loop_
_entity_poly.entity_id
_entity_poly.type
_entity_poly.pdbx_seq_one_letter_code
_entity_poly.pdbx_strand_id
1 'polypeptide(L)'
;MSNFLRLNLRSQLLAQDEGGHAIWQVQTSTQEWAADQTALLLCDVWNGHWCRGAVERLEAMIERMDAVVKTVRAAGGQIVHAPSDTMDFYANAPARQRTLAAPQVAPPPDAERPDPPLPVDASDHGSDTGETETYKAWNRQHPGIGIDQERDIISDKGTEVYSY
;
A
#
# COMPACT_ATOMS: atom_id res chain seq x y z
N MET A 1 14.98 22.19 7.30
CA MET A 1 15.88 21.10 6.86
C MET A 1 14.98 19.90 6.64
N SER A 2 15.00 19.29 5.46
CA SER A 2 14.19 18.10 5.19
C SER A 2 14.77 16.91 5.97
N ASN A 3 13.91 16.13 6.62
CA ASN A 3 14.31 14.86 7.21
C ASN A 3 14.42 13.80 6.12
N PHE A 4 15.17 12.74 6.37
CA PHE A 4 15.37 11.65 5.43
C PHE A 4 14.85 10.32 5.99
N LEU A 5 14.26 9.52 5.11
CA LEU A 5 13.94 8.12 5.34
C LEU A 5 15.12 7.28 4.86
N ARG A 6 15.78 6.58 5.77
CA ARG A 6 16.85 5.64 5.44
C ARG A 6 16.28 4.26 5.20
N LEU A 7 16.24 3.83 3.94
CA LEU A 7 15.64 2.57 3.51
C LEU A 7 16.71 1.53 3.15
N ASN A 8 16.47 0.28 3.51
CA ASN A 8 17.29 -0.85 3.07
C ASN A 8 16.54 -1.58 1.96
N LEU A 9 16.87 -1.24 0.71
CA LEU A 9 16.26 -1.84 -0.45
C LEU A 9 16.90 -3.19 -0.73
N ARG A 10 16.06 -4.19 -1.04
CA ARG A 10 16.48 -5.56 -1.32
C ARG A 10 16.18 -5.91 -2.77
N SER A 11 17.17 -6.45 -3.47
CA SER A 11 17.01 -7.03 -4.80
C SER A 11 17.58 -8.46 -4.82
N GLN A 12 17.24 -9.22 -5.86
CA GLN A 12 17.81 -10.53 -6.10
C GLN A 12 18.39 -10.58 -7.51
N LEU A 13 19.55 -11.20 -7.66
CA LEU A 13 20.22 -11.40 -8.95
C LEU A 13 20.57 -12.87 -9.10
N LEU A 14 20.40 -13.39 -10.32
CA LEU A 14 20.81 -14.75 -10.65
C LEU A 14 22.34 -14.79 -10.69
N ALA A 15 22.94 -15.66 -9.90
CA ALA A 15 24.38 -15.87 -9.79
C ALA A 15 24.69 -17.38 -9.77
N GLN A 16 25.98 -17.73 -9.69
CA GLN A 16 26.44 -19.08 -9.44
C GLN A 16 27.16 -19.16 -8.10
N ASP A 17 26.93 -20.24 -7.35
CA ASP A 17 27.73 -20.56 -6.16
C ASP A 17 29.12 -21.11 -6.53
N GLU A 18 29.96 -21.41 -5.52
CA GLU A 18 31.31 -21.98 -5.75
C GLU A 18 31.28 -23.32 -6.51
N GLY A 19 30.15 -24.04 -6.47
CA GLY A 19 29.93 -25.30 -7.18
C GLY A 19 29.33 -25.13 -8.59
N GLY A 20 29.06 -23.91 -9.03
CA GLY A 20 28.44 -23.61 -10.33
C GLY A 20 26.92 -23.75 -10.37
N HIS A 21 26.24 -23.98 -9.24
CA HIS A 21 24.79 -24.05 -9.19
C HIS A 21 24.17 -22.65 -9.29
N ALA A 22 23.09 -22.53 -10.05
CA ALA A 22 22.33 -21.28 -10.12
C ALA A 22 21.69 -20.96 -8.76
N ILE A 23 21.96 -19.76 -8.25
CA ILE A 23 21.41 -19.25 -6.99
C ILE A 23 20.83 -17.84 -7.18
N TRP A 24 19.81 -17.50 -6.41
CA TRP A 24 19.32 -16.13 -6.28
C TRP A 24 20.06 -15.44 -5.15
N GLN A 25 21.06 -14.62 -5.50
CA GLN A 25 21.82 -13.87 -4.51
C GLN A 25 21.06 -12.60 -4.12
N VAL A 26 20.82 -12.45 -2.82
CA VAL A 26 20.20 -11.25 -2.26
C VAL A 26 21.23 -10.13 -2.18
N GLN A 27 20.91 -8.98 -2.76
CA GLN A 27 21.66 -7.75 -2.54
C GLN A 27 20.83 -6.77 -1.72
N THR A 28 21.50 -6.09 -0.79
CA THR A 28 20.90 -5.00 0.00
C THR A 28 21.65 -3.72 -0.29
N SER A 29 20.92 -2.66 -0.61
CA SER A 29 21.46 -1.30 -0.77
C SER A 29 20.74 -0.35 0.17
N THR A 30 21.49 0.50 0.86
CA THR A 30 20.90 1.57 1.66
C THR A 30 20.65 2.78 0.76
N GLN A 31 19.46 3.35 0.82
CA GLN A 31 19.12 4.62 0.18
C GLN A 31 18.55 5.61 1.19
N GLU A 32 18.71 6.90 0.89
CA GLU A 32 18.10 7.99 1.64
C GLU A 32 17.10 8.70 0.74
N TRP A 33 15.84 8.73 1.15
CA TRP A 33 14.79 9.46 0.45
C TRP A 33 14.38 10.66 1.28
N ALA A 34 14.26 11.83 0.64
CA ALA A 34 13.76 13.03 1.31
C ALA A 34 12.29 12.79 1.72
N ALA A 35 12.00 12.90 3.01
CA ALA A 35 10.70 12.52 3.55
C ALA A 35 9.58 13.37 2.94
N ASP A 36 9.80 14.67 2.79
CA ASP A 36 8.89 15.64 2.17
C ASP A 36 8.67 15.43 0.65
N GLN A 37 9.42 14.52 0.03
CA GLN A 37 9.25 14.09 -1.36
C GLN A 37 8.85 12.61 -1.47
N THR A 38 8.41 12.01 -0.36
CA THR A 38 8.05 10.60 -0.29
C THR A 38 6.64 10.42 0.27
N ALA A 39 5.85 9.55 -0.36
CA ALA A 39 4.54 9.13 0.12
C ALA A 39 4.53 7.64 0.48
N LEU A 40 3.78 7.30 1.53
CA LEU A 40 3.40 5.93 1.87
C LEU A 40 1.91 5.73 1.52
N LEU A 41 1.63 4.85 0.57
CA LEU A 41 0.28 4.50 0.16
C LEU A 41 -0.16 3.18 0.78
N LEU A 42 -1.30 3.19 1.46
CA LEU A 42 -1.96 2.02 2.03
C LEU A 42 -3.09 1.58 1.10
N CYS A 43 -2.86 0.54 0.31
CA CYS A 43 -3.82 0.00 -0.64
C CYS A 43 -4.68 -1.07 0.04
N ASP A 44 -6.00 -0.89 0.05
CA ASP A 44 -7.00 -1.88 0.47
C ASP A 44 -6.71 -2.58 1.82
N VAL A 45 -6.19 -1.79 2.77
CA VAL A 45 -6.05 -2.19 4.17
C VAL A 45 -7.42 -2.11 4.83
N TRP A 46 -8.36 -2.94 4.40
CA TRP A 46 -9.75 -2.90 4.84
C TRP A 46 -9.96 -3.42 6.27
N ASN A 47 -11.08 -3.07 6.88
CA ASN A 47 -11.48 -3.56 8.20
C ASN A 47 -12.13 -4.96 8.21
N GLY A 48 -12.17 -5.64 7.07
CA GLY A 48 -12.78 -6.95 6.93
C GLY A 48 -12.54 -7.53 5.54
N HIS A 49 -12.72 -8.84 5.41
CA HIS A 49 -12.62 -9.56 4.15
C HIS A 49 -13.47 -10.83 4.24
N TRP A 50 -14.00 -11.31 3.11
CA TRP A 50 -14.86 -12.50 3.10
C TRP A 50 -14.08 -13.80 3.38
N CYS A 51 -12.79 -13.84 3.02
CA CYS A 51 -11.86 -14.93 3.36
C CYS A 51 -11.23 -14.72 4.74
N ARG A 52 -11.37 -15.71 5.65
CA ARG A 52 -10.79 -15.69 7.01
C ARG A 52 -9.27 -15.56 6.97
N GLY A 53 -8.58 -16.34 6.13
CA GLY A 53 -7.12 -16.31 6.06
C GLY A 53 -6.56 -14.94 5.64
N ALA A 54 -7.28 -14.21 4.78
CA ALA A 54 -6.93 -12.82 4.46
C ALA A 54 -7.05 -11.89 5.69
N VAL A 55 -8.11 -12.02 6.50
CA VAL A 55 -8.27 -11.26 7.74
C VAL A 55 -7.14 -11.59 8.73
N GLU A 56 -6.88 -12.87 8.99
CA GLU A 56 -5.84 -13.31 9.94
C GLU A 56 -4.44 -12.80 9.56
N ARG A 57 -4.08 -12.86 8.27
CA ARG A 57 -2.80 -12.33 7.76
C ARG A 57 -2.73 -10.82 7.89
N LEU A 58 -3.81 -10.10 7.59
CA LEU A 58 -3.83 -8.66 7.72
C LEU A 58 -3.69 -8.22 9.18
N GLU A 59 -4.49 -8.78 10.08
CA GLU A 59 -4.47 -8.47 11.53
C GLU A 59 -3.06 -8.62 12.12
N ALA A 60 -2.33 -9.67 11.75
CA ALA A 60 -0.96 -9.88 12.19
C ALA A 60 0.04 -8.79 11.72
N MET A 61 -0.28 -8.05 10.65
CA MET A 61 0.55 -6.97 10.11
C MET A 61 0.18 -5.57 10.63
N ILE A 62 -1.04 -5.37 11.14
CA ILE A 62 -1.60 -4.04 11.44
C ILE A 62 -0.70 -3.20 12.36
N GLU A 63 -0.21 -3.77 13.46
CA GLU A 63 0.64 -3.05 14.40
C GLU A 63 1.93 -2.54 13.73
N ARG A 64 2.56 -3.39 12.91
CA ARG A 64 3.79 -3.03 12.21
C ARG A 64 3.54 -2.01 11.11
N MET A 65 2.42 -2.13 10.39
CA MET A 65 2.01 -1.14 9.37
C MET A 65 1.77 0.23 10.00
N ASP A 66 1.04 0.30 11.13
CA ASP A 66 0.80 1.54 11.86
C ASP A 66 2.12 2.16 12.38
N ALA A 67 3.07 1.36 12.85
CA ALA A 67 4.40 1.84 13.24
C ALA A 67 5.16 2.47 12.06
N VAL A 68 5.06 1.90 10.86
CA VAL A 68 5.65 2.48 9.63
C VAL A 68 4.96 3.79 9.28
N VAL A 69 3.62 3.83 9.31
CA VAL A 69 2.83 5.06 9.07
C VAL A 69 3.25 6.19 10.01
N LYS A 70 3.33 5.91 11.32
CA LYS A 70 3.76 6.89 12.33
C LYS A 70 5.19 7.37 12.07
N THR A 71 6.10 6.46 11.67
CA THR A 71 7.49 6.80 11.38
C THR A 71 7.60 7.71 10.16
N VAL A 72 6.93 7.37 9.05
CA VAL A 72 6.92 8.19 7.83
C VAL A 72 6.30 9.56 8.11
N ARG A 73 5.17 9.60 8.81
CA ARG A 73 4.48 10.84 9.18
C ARG A 73 5.36 11.73 10.08
N ALA A 74 6.04 11.15 11.07
CA ALA A 74 6.94 11.88 11.96
C ALA A 74 8.17 12.46 11.23
N ALA A 75 8.64 11.79 10.17
CA ALA A 75 9.69 12.32 9.31
C ALA A 75 9.19 13.44 8.37
N GLY A 76 7.87 13.58 8.18
CA GLY A 76 7.27 14.58 7.30
C GLY A 76 6.86 14.04 5.93
N GLY A 77 6.83 12.71 5.76
CA GLY A 77 6.30 12.09 4.54
C GLY A 77 4.77 12.07 4.50
N GLN A 78 4.23 12.03 3.28
CA GLN A 78 2.79 12.00 3.05
C GLN A 78 2.23 10.60 3.28
N ILE A 79 1.10 10.51 3.97
CA ILE A 79 0.34 9.25 4.09
C ILE A 79 -0.88 9.33 3.18
N VAL A 80 -1.04 8.30 2.34
CA VAL A 80 -2.16 8.14 1.42
C VAL A 80 -2.94 6.90 1.81
N HIS A 81 -4.21 7.07 2.12
CA HIS A 81 -5.13 5.98 2.42
C HIS A 81 -5.98 5.67 1.18
N ALA A 82 -5.87 4.45 0.65
CA ALA A 82 -6.61 4.01 -0.53
C ALA A 82 -7.47 2.75 -0.24
N PRO A 83 -8.50 2.85 0.62
CA PRO A 83 -9.42 1.74 0.87
C PRO A 83 -10.53 1.75 -0.20
N SER A 84 -10.30 1.11 -1.34
CA SER A 84 -11.27 1.09 -2.45
C SER A 84 -12.62 0.49 -2.03
N ASP A 85 -13.69 0.86 -2.74
CA ASP A 85 -15.07 0.41 -2.45
C ASP A 85 -15.59 0.78 -1.04
N THR A 86 -14.95 1.78 -0.40
CA THR A 86 -15.37 2.33 0.91
C THR A 86 -15.53 3.84 0.94
N MET A 87 -15.41 4.54 -0.21
CA MET A 87 -15.35 6.00 -0.25
C MET A 87 -16.58 6.71 0.34
N ASP A 88 -17.75 6.09 0.31
CA ASP A 88 -18.97 6.64 0.93
C ASP A 88 -18.81 6.86 2.45
N PHE A 89 -18.06 5.98 3.13
CA PHE A 89 -17.74 6.14 4.56
C PHE A 89 -16.92 7.41 4.82
N TYR A 90 -16.12 7.84 3.85
CA TYR A 90 -15.20 8.97 3.94
C TYR A 90 -15.70 10.24 3.27
N ALA A 91 -16.91 10.26 2.72
CA ALA A 91 -17.42 11.36 1.89
C ALA A 91 -17.24 12.75 2.55
N ASN A 92 -17.42 12.84 3.87
CA ASN A 92 -17.30 14.09 4.64
C ASN A 92 -16.02 14.19 5.47
N ALA A 93 -15.08 13.25 5.34
CA ALA A 93 -13.84 13.28 6.11
C ALA A 93 -12.91 14.41 5.62
N PRO A 94 -12.33 15.22 6.51
CA PRO A 94 -11.38 16.27 6.11
C PRO A 94 -10.24 15.77 5.21
N ALA A 95 -9.68 14.59 5.49
CA ALA A 95 -8.64 13.99 4.64
C ALA A 95 -9.13 13.65 3.22
N ARG A 96 -10.41 13.28 3.05
CA ARG A 96 -11.01 13.06 1.72
C ARG A 96 -11.26 14.39 0.99
N GLN A 97 -11.80 15.39 1.71
CA GLN A 97 -12.06 16.72 1.17
C GLN A 97 -10.76 17.41 0.72
N ARG A 98 -9.66 17.17 1.45
CA ARG A 98 -8.32 17.63 1.09
C ARG A 98 -7.88 17.10 -0.28
N THR A 99 -8.07 15.81 -0.55
CA THR A 99 -7.78 15.24 -1.88
C THR A 99 -8.63 15.90 -2.97
N LEU A 100 -9.94 16.07 -2.71
CA LEU A 100 -10.88 16.65 -3.70
C LEU A 100 -10.59 18.12 -4.00
N ALA A 101 -10.03 18.86 -3.04
CA ALA A 101 -9.65 20.26 -3.22
C ALA A 101 -8.34 20.43 -4.01
N ALA A 102 -7.56 19.37 -4.22
CA ALA A 102 -6.31 19.44 -4.95
C ALA A 102 -6.56 19.68 -6.45
N PRO A 103 -5.87 20.64 -7.09
CA PRO A 103 -5.95 20.86 -8.53
C PRO A 103 -5.58 19.58 -9.29
N GLN A 104 -6.44 19.14 -10.19
CA GLN A 104 -6.17 17.94 -10.98
C GLN A 104 -5.07 18.20 -12.01
N VAL A 105 -4.10 17.29 -12.09
CA VAL A 105 -3.00 17.30 -13.06
C VAL A 105 -3.10 16.04 -13.92
N ALA A 106 -2.85 16.18 -15.22
CA ALA A 106 -2.85 15.04 -16.12
C ALA A 106 -1.67 14.11 -15.78
N PRO A 107 -1.91 12.81 -15.49
CA PRO A 107 -0.83 11.86 -15.30
C PRO A 107 -0.09 11.60 -16.63
N PRO A 108 1.16 11.12 -16.58
CA PRO A 108 1.83 10.61 -17.77
C PRO A 108 1.01 9.47 -18.38
N PRO A 109 1.17 9.21 -19.70
CA PRO A 109 0.56 8.04 -20.32
C PRO A 109 0.95 6.75 -19.60
N ASP A 110 0.01 5.81 -19.54
CA ASP A 110 0.27 4.50 -18.95
C ASP A 110 1.43 3.82 -19.67
N ALA A 111 2.39 3.34 -18.88
CA ALA A 111 3.48 2.53 -19.39
C ALA A 111 3.00 1.10 -19.56
N GLU A 112 3.15 0.53 -20.77
CA GLU A 112 2.94 -0.90 -20.97
C GLU A 112 3.92 -1.69 -20.10
N ARG A 113 3.38 -2.61 -19.30
CA ARG A 113 4.15 -3.53 -18.45
C ARG A 113 3.72 -4.95 -18.77
N PRO A 114 4.63 -5.93 -18.80
CA PRO A 114 4.25 -7.33 -18.86
C PRO A 114 3.32 -7.67 -17.68
N ASP A 115 2.18 -8.27 -17.97
CA ASP A 115 1.24 -8.80 -16.98
C ASP A 115 1.18 -10.33 -17.11
N PRO A 116 2.23 -11.03 -16.65
CA PRO A 116 2.28 -12.49 -16.72
C PRO A 116 1.23 -13.10 -15.76
N PRO A 117 0.77 -14.33 -16.04
CA PRO A 117 -0.09 -15.06 -15.10
C PRO A 117 0.51 -15.11 -13.70
N LEU A 118 -0.36 -15.05 -12.68
CA LEU A 118 0.06 -15.22 -11.30
C LEU A 118 0.74 -16.60 -11.12
N PRO A 119 1.74 -16.72 -10.22
CA PRO A 119 2.42 -17.98 -9.95
C PRO A 119 1.55 -18.98 -9.14
N VAL A 120 0.27 -18.67 -8.94
CA VAL A 120 -0.71 -19.42 -8.16
C VAL A 120 -2.04 -19.45 -8.90
N ASP A 121 -2.83 -20.50 -8.69
CA ASP A 121 -4.23 -20.54 -9.12
C ASP A 121 -5.06 -19.65 -8.17
N ALA A 122 -5.69 -18.63 -8.72
CA ALA A 122 -6.56 -17.70 -8.01
C ALA A 122 -7.99 -17.70 -8.58
N SER A 123 -8.40 -18.79 -9.24
CA SER A 123 -9.73 -18.95 -9.83
C SER A 123 -10.87 -18.89 -8.80
N ASP A 124 -10.57 -19.12 -7.52
CA ASP A 124 -11.48 -19.01 -6.38
C ASP A 124 -11.44 -17.63 -5.68
N HIS A 125 -10.87 -16.63 -6.35
CA HIS A 125 -10.63 -15.29 -5.80
C HIS A 125 -9.61 -15.24 -4.65
N GLY A 126 -8.77 -16.28 -4.48
CA GLY A 126 -7.64 -16.28 -3.55
C GLY A 126 -8.00 -16.71 -2.13
N SER A 127 -9.00 -17.58 -1.98
CA SER A 127 -9.38 -18.15 -0.68
C SER A 127 -8.35 -19.19 -0.23
N ASP A 128 -7.75 -19.02 0.94
CA ASP A 128 -6.82 -20.02 1.52
C ASP A 128 -7.40 -20.77 2.72
N THR A 129 -8.68 -20.52 3.03
CA THR A 129 -9.37 -21.10 4.18
C THR A 129 -10.66 -21.85 3.84
N GLY A 130 -10.95 -22.03 2.54
CA GLY A 130 -12.00 -22.92 2.03
C GLY A 130 -13.35 -22.25 1.77
N GLU A 131 -13.45 -20.94 1.91
CA GLU A 131 -14.64 -20.17 1.50
C GLU A 131 -14.80 -20.20 -0.03
N THR A 132 -16.02 -20.43 -0.51
CA THR A 132 -16.35 -20.57 -1.94
C THR A 132 -17.22 -19.44 -2.50
N GLU A 133 -17.75 -18.57 -1.65
CA GLU A 133 -18.65 -17.47 -2.03
C GLU A 133 -18.08 -16.14 -1.52
N THR A 134 -18.00 -15.15 -2.41
CA THR A 134 -17.54 -13.80 -2.08
C THR A 134 -18.70 -12.91 -1.65
N TYR A 135 -18.45 -11.99 -0.73
CA TYR A 135 -19.42 -10.97 -0.31
C TYR A 135 -18.69 -9.71 0.18
N LYS A 136 -19.41 -8.58 0.24
CA LYS A 136 -18.88 -7.32 0.74
C LYS A 136 -18.76 -7.38 2.28
N ALA A 137 -17.56 -7.66 2.77
CA ALA A 137 -17.26 -7.77 4.20
C ALA A 137 -16.66 -6.49 4.80
N TRP A 138 -16.11 -5.61 3.95
CA TRP A 138 -15.48 -4.35 4.34
C TRP A 138 -16.42 -3.16 4.18
N ASN A 139 -16.16 -2.11 4.97
CA ASN A 139 -16.85 -0.84 4.83
C ASN A 139 -15.97 0.40 5.05
N ARG A 140 -14.69 0.20 5.45
CA ARG A 140 -13.70 1.25 5.66
C ARG A 140 -12.29 0.65 5.75
N GLN A 141 -11.27 1.49 5.89
CA GLN A 141 -9.92 1.10 6.30
C GLN A 141 -9.91 0.48 7.70
N HIS A 142 -9.01 -0.46 7.92
CA HIS A 142 -8.72 -1.06 9.21
C HIS A 142 -8.49 0.01 10.29
N PRO A 143 -9.27 0.01 11.40
CA PRO A 143 -9.19 1.07 12.41
C PRO A 143 -7.89 1.04 13.22
N GLY A 144 -7.10 -0.03 13.12
CA GLY A 144 -5.78 -0.13 13.73
C GLY A 144 -4.72 0.80 13.12
N ILE A 145 -4.98 1.40 11.95
CA ILE A 145 -4.14 2.46 11.38
C ILE A 145 -4.92 3.78 11.40
N GLY A 146 -4.46 4.70 12.23
CA GLY A 146 -5.09 6.02 12.38
C GLY A 146 -4.88 6.91 11.15
N ILE A 147 -5.96 7.57 10.73
CA ILE A 147 -5.96 8.60 9.68
C ILE A 147 -5.90 9.98 10.34
N ASP A 148 -4.82 10.72 10.12
CA ASP A 148 -4.66 12.10 10.57
C ASP A 148 -5.47 13.03 9.65
N GLN A 149 -6.62 13.50 10.14
CA GLN A 149 -7.53 14.34 9.37
C GLN A 149 -6.94 15.71 9.00
N GLU A 150 -5.88 16.15 9.67
CA GLU A 150 -5.22 17.43 9.41
C GLU A 150 -4.15 17.32 8.31
N ARG A 151 -3.63 16.12 8.04
CA ARG A 151 -2.42 15.92 7.21
C ARG A 151 -2.54 14.87 6.12
N ASP A 152 -3.22 13.77 6.39
CA ASP A 152 -3.31 12.65 5.47
C ASP A 152 -4.33 12.94 4.35
N ILE A 153 -4.29 12.11 3.30
CA ILE A 153 -5.28 12.12 2.22
C ILE A 153 -5.95 10.76 2.07
N ILE A 154 -7.18 10.76 1.55
CA ILE A 154 -7.95 9.54 1.25
C ILE A 154 -8.41 9.57 -0.21
N SER A 155 -8.09 8.53 -0.98
CA SER A 155 -8.64 8.30 -2.32
C SER A 155 -8.32 6.89 -2.82
N ASP A 156 -9.26 6.29 -3.54
CA ASP A 156 -9.08 5.08 -4.33
C ASP A 156 -8.92 5.35 -5.84
N LYS A 157 -8.77 6.62 -6.25
CA LYS A 157 -8.59 7.03 -7.64
C LYS A 157 -7.17 7.49 -7.91
N GLY A 158 -6.49 6.78 -8.81
CA GLY A 158 -5.09 7.07 -9.16
C GLY A 158 -4.85 8.52 -9.63
N THR A 159 -5.77 9.13 -10.37
CA THR A 159 -5.64 10.52 -10.83
C THR A 159 -5.70 11.54 -9.69
N GLU A 160 -6.53 11.27 -8.68
CA GLU A 160 -6.63 12.14 -7.50
C GLU A 160 -5.37 12.00 -6.63
N VAL A 161 -4.87 10.77 -6.45
CA VAL A 161 -3.61 10.48 -5.74
C VAL A 161 -2.42 11.12 -6.47
N TYR A 162 -2.36 11.04 -7.79
CA TYR A 162 -1.28 11.63 -8.60
C TYR A 162 -1.25 13.17 -8.53
N SER A 163 -2.41 13.79 -8.36
CA SER A 163 -2.56 15.25 -8.39
C SER A 163 -2.24 15.94 -7.07
N TYR A 164 -2.17 15.20 -5.96
CA TYR A 164 -1.89 15.74 -4.63
C TYR A 164 -0.38 15.74 -4.34
#